data_AF-A0A4Y4B068-F1
#
_entry.id   AF-A0A4Y4B068-F1
#
_cell.length_a   1.000
_cell.length_b   1.000
_cell.length_c   1.000
_cell.angle_alpha   90.00
_cell.angle_beta   90.00
_cell.angle_gamma   90.00
#
_symmetry.space_group_name_H-M   'P 1'
#
loop_
_entity.id
_entity.type
_entity.pdbx_description
1 polymer ?
#
loop_
_entity_poly.entity_id
_entity_poly.type
_entity_poly.pdbx_seq_one_letter_code
_entity_poly.pdbx_strand_id
1 'polypeptide(L)'
;MAYGGYLEERNLYRRSPYFKNETIEERNIHIGIDLWTQAGTAVICPLDGWIHSFKNNDAVGDYGPTIILKHQLENTVFYTLYGHLSLESIKNLQIGTFFKKGEQLASLGDSSVNGDYAPHLHFQIIKNIGNYQGDYPGVCSKSDLDFYKDNCPNPNLLLKIKN
;
A
#
# COMPACT_ATOMS: atom_id res chain seq x y z
N MET A 1 12.51 7.18 -11.85
CA MET A 1 11.65 6.34 -11.00
C MET A 1 12.44 5.07 -10.70
N ALA A 2 12.56 4.72 -9.43
CA ALA A 2 13.13 3.44 -8.98
C ALA A 2 11.98 2.59 -8.40
N TYR A 3 12.09 1.26 -8.48
CA TYR A 3 11.08 0.35 -7.96
C TYR A 3 11.74 -0.90 -7.35
N GLY A 4 11.07 -1.52 -6.38
CA GLY A 4 11.55 -2.73 -5.69
C GLY A 4 10.60 -3.13 -4.56
N GLY A 5 10.80 -4.29 -3.95
CA GLY A 5 10.10 -4.63 -2.70
C GLY A 5 9.28 -5.90 -2.66
N TYR A 6 8.80 -6.44 -3.78
CA TYR A 6 7.92 -7.60 -3.68
C TYR A 6 8.64 -8.86 -3.18
N LEU A 7 8.24 -9.32 -1.98
CA LEU A 7 8.88 -10.37 -1.19
C LEU A 7 10.36 -10.08 -0.87
N GLU A 8 10.70 -8.79 -0.72
CA GLU A 8 12.03 -8.34 -0.32
C GLU A 8 12.15 -8.31 1.21
N GLU A 9 13.18 -8.96 1.75
CA GLU A 9 13.51 -8.88 3.17
C GLU A 9 14.30 -7.59 3.46
N ARG A 10 13.76 -6.69 4.29
CA ARG A 10 14.33 -5.36 4.55
C ARG A 10 14.62 -5.12 6.02
N ASN A 11 15.86 -4.73 6.30
CA ASN A 11 16.30 -4.32 7.64
C ASN A 11 15.83 -2.89 8.04
N LEU A 12 15.14 -2.16 7.16
CA LEU A 12 14.72 -0.76 7.35
C LEU A 12 13.69 -0.58 8.48
N TYR A 13 12.86 -1.60 8.76
CA TYR A 13 11.80 -1.54 9.78
C TYR A 13 12.30 -1.63 11.22
N ARG A 14 13.61 -1.82 11.43
CA ARG A 14 14.27 -1.87 12.75
C ARG A 14 14.25 -0.55 13.54
N ARG A 15 13.77 0.55 12.93
CA ARG A 15 13.82 1.90 13.51
C ARG A 15 12.66 2.24 14.44
N SER A 16 11.53 1.52 14.39
CA SER A 16 10.39 1.79 15.28
C SER A 16 10.47 0.92 16.55
N PRO A 17 10.35 1.50 17.76
CA PRO A 17 10.39 0.76 19.02
C PRO A 17 9.23 -0.26 19.17
N TYR A 18 8.24 -0.25 18.27
CA TYR A 18 7.20 -1.28 18.19
C TYR A 18 7.71 -2.66 17.72
N PHE A 19 8.92 -2.76 17.15
CA PHE A 19 9.45 -3.99 16.54
C PHE A 19 10.60 -4.65 17.31
N LYS A 20 10.94 -4.17 18.53
CA LYS A 20 11.89 -4.84 19.42
C LYS A 20 11.18 -5.45 20.63
N ASN A 21 10.48 -6.56 20.38
CA ASN A 21 10.17 -7.53 21.43
C ASN A 21 10.81 -8.85 21.00
N GLU A 22 11.72 -9.39 21.81
CA GLU A 22 12.44 -10.65 21.55
C GLU A 22 11.53 -11.89 21.46
N THR A 23 10.22 -11.71 21.65
CA THR A 23 9.16 -12.72 21.60
C THR A 23 8.24 -12.63 20.38
N ILE A 24 8.39 -11.61 19.51
CA ILE A 24 7.57 -11.42 18.31
C ILE A 24 8.48 -11.56 17.09
N GLU A 25 8.11 -12.44 16.14
CA GLU A 25 8.88 -12.61 14.92
C GLU A 25 9.01 -11.28 14.13
N GLU A 26 10.22 -11.01 13.62
CA GLU A 26 10.52 -9.79 12.87
C GLU A 26 9.66 -9.72 11.59
N ARG A 27 8.88 -8.65 11.45
CA ARG A 27 8.06 -8.38 10.26
C ARG A 27 8.87 -7.53 9.28
N ASN A 28 9.67 -8.17 8.44
CA ASN A 28 10.62 -7.51 7.55
C ASN A 28 10.45 -7.87 6.07
N ILE A 29 9.50 -8.73 5.71
CA ILE A 29 9.27 -9.14 4.32
C ILE A 29 8.19 -8.24 3.72
N HIS A 30 8.58 -7.40 2.76
CA HIS A 30 7.66 -6.48 2.09
C HIS A 30 6.75 -7.23 1.11
N ILE A 31 5.44 -7.02 1.24
CA ILE A 31 4.40 -7.74 0.47
C ILE A 31 3.65 -6.84 -0.53
N GLY A 32 4.15 -5.61 -0.69
CA GLY A 32 3.78 -4.70 -1.77
C GLY A 32 4.95 -4.47 -2.74
N ILE A 33 4.90 -3.35 -3.44
CA ILE A 33 6.01 -2.80 -4.20
C ILE A 33 6.08 -1.30 -3.92
N ASP A 34 7.29 -0.78 -3.79
CA ASP A 34 7.52 0.64 -3.60
C ASP A 34 7.99 1.27 -4.90
N LEU A 35 7.37 2.39 -5.27
CA LEU A 35 7.72 3.19 -6.45
C LEU A 35 8.19 4.57 -5.99
N TRP A 36 9.51 4.76 -5.92
CA TRP A 36 10.10 6.03 -5.48
C TRP A 36 10.02 7.09 -6.58
N THR A 37 9.43 8.23 -6.23
CA THR A 37 9.27 9.41 -7.08
C THR A 37 9.00 10.66 -6.22
N GLN A 38 8.84 11.83 -6.83
CA GLN A 38 8.69 13.09 -6.12
C GLN A 38 7.33 13.19 -5.38
N ALA A 39 7.31 13.85 -4.22
CA ALA A 39 6.07 14.25 -3.54
C ALA A 39 5.18 15.06 -4.50
N GLY A 40 3.86 14.96 -4.35
CA GLY A 40 2.89 15.58 -5.25
C GLY A 40 2.71 14.87 -6.60
N THR A 41 3.53 13.85 -6.94
CA THR A 41 3.30 13.04 -8.14
C THR A 41 1.91 12.42 -8.11
N ALA A 42 1.16 12.53 -9.21
CA ALA A 42 -0.17 11.96 -9.34
C ALA A 42 -0.13 10.42 -9.29
N VAL A 43 -1.05 9.86 -8.52
CA VAL A 43 -1.29 8.41 -8.45
C VAL A 43 -2.56 8.11 -9.24
N ILE A 44 -2.46 7.21 -10.22
CA ILE A 44 -3.51 6.92 -11.19
C ILE A 44 -4.16 5.57 -10.88
N CYS A 45 -5.48 5.48 -11.02
CA CYS A 45 -6.22 4.24 -10.93
C CYS A 45 -5.83 3.29 -12.08
N PRO A 46 -5.22 2.12 -11.80
CA PRO A 46 -4.83 1.17 -12.85
C PRO A 46 -6.03 0.44 -13.46
N LEU A 47 -7.15 0.42 -12.73
CA LEU A 47 -8.40 -0.27 -13.05
C LEU A 47 -9.59 0.52 -12.52
N ASP A 48 -10.76 0.28 -13.09
CA ASP A 48 -12.04 0.72 -12.54
C ASP A 48 -12.21 0.16 -11.13
N GLY A 49 -12.69 0.97 -10.19
CA GLY A 49 -12.85 0.53 -8.80
C GLY A 49 -13.63 1.53 -7.95
N TRP A 50 -13.99 1.08 -6.75
CA TRP A 50 -14.69 1.89 -5.76
C TRP A 50 -13.82 2.06 -4.53
N ILE A 51 -13.87 3.22 -3.89
CA ILE A 51 -13.26 3.41 -2.58
C ILE A 51 -13.86 2.39 -1.62
N HIS A 52 -13.05 1.44 -1.17
CA HIS A 52 -13.43 0.53 -0.11
C HIS A 52 -13.33 1.24 1.25
N SER A 53 -12.19 1.87 1.49
CA SER A 53 -11.85 2.50 2.76
C SER A 53 -10.60 3.35 2.61
N PHE A 54 -10.37 4.28 3.53
CA PHE A 54 -9.16 5.08 3.61
C PHE A 54 -8.90 5.47 5.07
N LYS A 55 -7.65 5.76 5.42
CA LYS A 55 -7.25 6.22 6.77
C LYS A 55 -5.94 7.00 6.69
N ASN A 56 -5.73 7.90 7.64
CA ASN A 56 -4.40 8.47 7.91
C ASN A 56 -3.69 7.61 8.95
N ASN A 57 -2.69 6.82 8.55
CA ASN A 57 -1.88 5.98 9.44
C ASN A 57 -0.63 6.77 9.87
N ASP A 58 -0.82 7.75 10.75
CA ASP A 58 0.16 8.80 11.06
C ASP A 58 1.28 8.42 12.04
N ALA A 59 1.41 7.13 12.37
CA ALA A 59 2.52 6.64 13.17
C ALA A 59 3.84 6.70 12.39
N VAL A 60 4.95 6.97 13.09
CA VAL A 60 6.30 6.96 12.50
C VAL A 60 6.61 5.56 11.96
N GLY A 61 7.02 5.50 10.70
CA GLY A 61 7.31 4.25 10.00
C GLY A 61 6.08 3.51 9.47
N ASP A 62 4.88 4.05 9.62
CA ASP A 62 3.63 3.53 9.05
C ASP A 62 3.34 4.18 7.68
N TYR A 63 2.17 3.92 7.09
CA TYR A 63 1.83 4.34 5.73
C TYR A 63 1.54 5.82 5.53
N GLY A 64 1.18 6.57 6.57
CA GLY A 64 0.51 7.85 6.40
C GLY A 64 -0.86 7.70 5.70
N PRO A 65 -1.31 8.71 4.92
CA PRO A 65 -2.56 8.65 4.18
C PRO A 65 -2.60 7.45 3.21
N THR A 66 -3.63 6.63 3.38
CA THR A 66 -3.79 5.36 2.67
C THR A 66 -5.18 5.25 2.08
N ILE A 67 -5.28 4.81 0.82
CA ILE A 67 -6.54 4.51 0.15
C ILE A 67 -6.56 3.05 -0.26
N ILE A 68 -7.70 2.39 -0.11
CA ILE A 68 -7.95 1.04 -0.60
C ILE A 68 -9.11 1.09 -1.60
N LEU A 69 -8.85 0.59 -2.81
CA LEU A 69 -9.89 0.38 -3.82
C LEU A 69 -10.36 -1.06 -3.81
N LYS A 70 -11.67 -1.26 -3.99
CA LYS A 70 -12.28 -2.54 -4.36
C LYS A 70 -12.46 -2.56 -5.88
N HIS A 71 -12.08 -3.67 -6.50
CA HIS A 71 -12.26 -3.93 -7.92
C HIS A 71 -13.17 -5.13 -8.14
N GLN A 72 -13.89 -5.10 -9.25
CA GLN A 72 -14.65 -6.24 -9.77
C GLN A 72 -14.14 -6.52 -11.19
N LEU A 73 -13.62 -7.73 -11.42
CA LEU A 73 -13.28 -8.22 -12.74
C LEU A 73 -14.00 -9.55 -12.95
N GLU A 74 -14.98 -9.56 -13.86
CA GLU A 74 -15.87 -10.72 -14.08
C GLU A 74 -16.47 -11.21 -12.75
N ASN A 75 -16.14 -12.43 -12.31
CA ASN A 75 -16.60 -13.03 -11.06
C ASN A 75 -15.59 -12.89 -9.90
N THR A 76 -14.52 -12.11 -10.09
CA THR A 76 -13.46 -11.94 -9.09
C THR A 76 -13.51 -10.56 -8.46
N VAL A 77 -13.57 -10.54 -7.12
CA VAL A 77 -13.34 -9.34 -6.31
C VAL A 77 -11.91 -9.37 -5.81
N PHE A 78 -11.24 -8.23 -5.85
CA PHE A 78 -9.95 -8.02 -5.19
C PHE A 78 -9.77 -6.54 -4.87
N TYR A 79 -8.68 -6.22 -4.20
CA TYR A 79 -8.42 -4.90 -3.67
C TYR A 79 -7.02 -4.43 -4.05
N THR A 80 -6.85 -3.11 -4.13
CA THR A 80 -5.53 -2.48 -4.23
C THR A 80 -5.35 -1.44 -3.13
N LEU A 81 -4.18 -1.44 -2.51
CA LEU A 81 -3.80 -0.48 -1.46
C LEU A 81 -2.76 0.48 -2.01
N TYR A 82 -2.95 1.77 -1.69
CA TYR A 82 -2.07 2.89 -2.06
C TYR A 82 -1.68 3.62 -0.77
N GLY A 83 -0.45 3.44 -0.30
CA GLY A 83 0.11 4.11 0.88
C GLY A 83 0.95 5.34 0.54
N HIS A 84 1.38 6.07 1.57
CA HIS A 84 2.26 7.24 1.48
C HIS A 84 1.71 8.40 0.63
N LEU A 85 0.38 8.55 0.62
CA LEU A 85 -0.31 9.60 -0.11
C LEU A 85 -0.29 10.94 0.65
N SER A 86 -0.74 12.00 0.00
CA SER A 86 -0.93 13.31 0.61
C SER A 86 -2.20 13.36 1.48
N LEU A 87 -2.22 14.20 2.51
CA LEU A 87 -3.41 14.40 3.36
C LEU A 87 -4.62 14.91 2.55
N GLU A 88 -4.38 15.77 1.57
CA GLU A 88 -5.45 16.29 0.71
C GLU A 88 -6.13 15.18 -0.11
N SER A 89 -5.44 14.07 -0.40
CA SER A 89 -6.00 12.93 -1.16
C SER A 89 -7.13 12.20 -0.42
N ILE A 90 -7.21 12.30 0.91
CA ILE A 90 -8.23 11.61 1.72
C ILE A 90 -9.26 12.55 2.34
N LYS A 91 -9.05 13.87 2.27
CA LYS A 91 -9.81 14.89 3.00
C LYS A 91 -11.30 14.95 2.65
N ASN A 92 -11.63 14.78 1.37
CA ASN A 92 -13.01 14.84 0.85
C ASN A 92 -13.46 13.52 0.23
N LEU A 93 -12.73 12.44 0.53
CA LEU A 93 -13.02 11.13 -0.05
C LEU A 93 -14.22 10.49 0.63
N GLN A 94 -15.02 9.74 -0.13
CA GLN A 94 -16.18 9.03 0.41
C GLN A 94 -16.08 7.55 0.06
N ILE A 95 -16.47 6.69 1.02
CA ILE A 95 -16.57 5.25 0.77
C ILE A 95 -17.63 5.02 -0.31
N GLY A 96 -17.32 4.15 -1.28
CA GLY A 96 -18.17 3.86 -2.42
C GLY A 96 -18.01 4.82 -3.60
N THR A 97 -17.18 5.88 -3.51
CA THR A 97 -16.86 6.70 -4.68
C THR A 97 -16.21 5.84 -5.77
N PHE A 98 -16.73 5.91 -6.99
CA PHE A 98 -16.19 5.21 -8.15
C PHE A 98 -15.07 6.01 -8.81
N PHE A 99 -14.01 5.33 -9.21
CA PHE A 99 -12.93 5.85 -10.04
C PHE A 99 -12.78 4.97 -11.27
N LYS A 100 -12.67 5.60 -12.43
CA LYS A 100 -12.38 4.93 -13.70
C LYS A 100 -10.88 4.71 -13.87
N LYS A 101 -10.51 3.65 -14.58
CA LYS A 101 -9.15 3.42 -15.04
C LYS A 101 -8.61 4.67 -15.74
N GLY A 102 -7.42 5.10 -15.33
CA GLY A 102 -6.74 6.28 -15.86
C GLY A 102 -7.10 7.58 -15.14
N GLU A 103 -8.10 7.59 -14.26
CA GLU A 103 -8.39 8.75 -13.42
C GLU A 103 -7.34 8.91 -12.31
N GLN A 104 -7.08 10.16 -11.94
CA GLN A 104 -6.23 10.47 -10.81
C GLN A 104 -6.96 10.13 -9.52
N LEU A 105 -6.38 9.21 -8.74
CA LEU A 105 -6.87 8.81 -7.43
C LEU A 105 -6.40 9.78 -6.33
N ALA A 106 -5.13 10.13 -6.38
CA ALA A 106 -4.42 10.79 -5.28
C ALA A 106 -3.14 11.48 -5.78
N SER A 107 -2.38 12.04 -4.85
CA SER A 107 -1.00 12.46 -5.03
C SER A 107 -0.13 11.97 -3.88
N LEU A 108 1.18 11.82 -4.11
CA LEU A 108 2.11 11.40 -3.07
C LEU A 108 2.32 12.45 -1.98
N GLY A 109 2.46 12.00 -0.74
CA GLY A 109 2.84 12.83 0.39
C GLY A 109 4.35 13.03 0.47
N ASP A 110 4.78 14.06 1.20
CA ASP A 110 6.17 14.21 1.62
C ASP A 110 6.45 13.49 2.94
N SER A 111 7.70 13.56 3.41
CA SER A 111 8.14 12.86 4.62
C SER A 111 7.42 13.31 5.90
N SER A 112 6.82 14.50 5.92
CA SER A 112 6.10 15.00 7.10
C SER A 112 4.75 14.30 7.34
N VAL A 113 4.20 13.64 6.33
CA VAL A 113 2.89 12.98 6.40
C VAL A 113 2.92 11.49 6.07
N ASN A 114 3.99 10.98 5.48
CA ASN A 114 4.06 9.61 4.97
C ASN A 114 4.76 8.61 5.92
N GLY A 115 4.95 8.95 7.19
CA GLY A 115 5.66 8.09 8.16
C GLY A 115 7.18 8.30 8.21
N ASP A 116 7.68 9.47 7.79
CA ASP A 116 9.12 9.83 7.74
C ASP A 116 9.93 9.02 6.70
N TYR A 117 9.29 8.63 5.61
CA TYR A 117 9.94 7.98 4.47
C TYR A 117 10.26 8.97 3.35
N ALA A 118 11.29 8.66 2.56
CA ALA A 118 11.49 9.32 1.28
C ALA A 118 10.22 9.13 0.41
N PRO A 119 9.73 10.16 -0.31
CA PRO A 119 8.48 10.04 -1.06
C PRO A 119 8.46 8.85 -2.02
N HIS A 120 7.42 8.02 -1.92
CA HIS A 120 7.19 6.86 -2.76
C HIS A 120 5.72 6.43 -2.69
N LEU A 121 5.28 5.61 -3.64
CA LEU A 121 4.01 4.89 -3.53
C LEU A 121 4.27 3.49 -2.98
N HIS A 122 3.63 3.09 -1.89
CA HIS A 122 3.45 1.66 -1.58
C HIS A 122 2.21 1.18 -2.32
N PHE A 123 2.38 0.24 -3.24
CA PHE A 123 1.28 -0.36 -3.99
C PHE A 123 1.18 -1.86 -3.73
N GLN A 124 -0.02 -2.34 -3.43
CA GLN A 124 -0.24 -3.75 -3.08
C GLN A 124 -1.57 -4.24 -3.65
N ILE A 125 -1.56 -5.47 -4.16
CA ILE A 125 -2.78 -6.19 -4.56
C ILE A 125 -3.16 -7.11 -3.39
N ILE A 126 -4.46 -7.21 -3.08
CA ILE A 126 -4.97 -8.05 -1.99
C ILE A 126 -6.19 -8.82 -2.51
N LYS A 127 -6.15 -10.16 -2.49
CA LYS A 127 -7.26 -11.01 -2.95
C LYS A 127 -8.43 -10.94 -1.96
N ASN A 128 -8.16 -11.14 -0.67
CA ASN A 128 -9.15 -11.10 0.40
C ASN A 128 -8.76 -10.07 1.47
N ILE A 129 -9.56 -9.01 1.59
CA ILE A 129 -9.35 -7.93 2.56
C ILE A 129 -9.83 -8.29 3.98
N GLY A 130 -10.63 -9.35 4.15
CA GLY A 130 -11.24 -9.69 5.43
C GLY A 130 -12.02 -8.52 6.04
N ASN A 131 -11.71 -8.19 7.29
CA ASN A 131 -12.35 -7.09 8.03
C ASN A 131 -11.52 -5.80 8.06
N TYR A 132 -10.41 -5.75 7.32
CA TYR A 132 -9.50 -4.61 7.32
C TYR A 132 -10.13 -3.37 6.67
N GLN A 133 -9.93 -2.20 7.25
CA GLN A 133 -10.41 -0.91 6.73
C GLN A 133 -9.34 0.16 6.90
N GLY A 134 -9.02 0.85 5.79
CA GLY A 134 -8.06 1.97 5.74
C GLY A 134 -6.60 1.59 5.97
N ASP A 135 -6.33 0.32 6.23
CA ASP A 135 -5.01 -0.23 6.52
C ASP A 135 -5.02 -1.73 6.19
N TYR A 136 -3.87 -2.28 5.84
CA TYR A 136 -3.63 -3.70 5.63
C TYR A 136 -2.13 -3.96 5.74
N PRO A 137 -1.67 -5.10 6.29
CA PRO A 137 -0.23 -5.38 6.40
C PRO A 137 0.58 -5.14 5.12
N GLY A 138 1.61 -4.28 5.21
CA GLY A 138 2.60 -4.06 4.15
C GLY A 138 3.86 -4.88 4.27
N VAL A 139 4.08 -5.43 5.47
CA VAL A 139 5.16 -6.35 5.79
C VAL A 139 4.62 -7.53 6.57
N CYS A 140 5.23 -8.69 6.36
CA CYS A 140 4.96 -9.92 7.09
C CYS A 140 6.22 -10.51 7.71
N SER A 141 6.04 -11.39 8.69
CA SER A 141 7.09 -12.25 9.21
C SER A 141 7.31 -13.44 8.27
N LYS A 142 8.38 -14.20 8.51
CA LYS A 142 8.65 -15.42 7.77
C LYS A 142 7.58 -16.51 7.98
N SER A 143 7.00 -16.62 9.18
CA SER A 143 5.92 -17.57 9.46
C SER A 143 4.64 -17.28 8.68
N ASP A 144 4.32 -16.01 8.45
CA ASP A 144 3.11 -15.59 7.72
C ASP A 144 3.31 -15.50 6.20
N LEU A 145 4.55 -15.68 5.72
CA LEU A 145 4.92 -15.44 4.33
C LEU A 145 4.05 -16.22 3.33
N ASP A 146 3.78 -17.49 3.59
CA ASP A 146 3.00 -18.31 2.66
C ASP A 146 1.56 -17.80 2.52
N PHE A 147 0.96 -17.35 3.63
CA PHE A 147 -0.36 -16.73 3.61
C PHE A 147 -0.36 -15.43 2.80
N TYR A 148 0.57 -14.50 3.11
CA TYR A 148 0.59 -13.21 2.43
C TYR A 148 1.07 -13.30 0.99
N LYS A 149 1.93 -14.25 0.64
CA LYS A 149 2.33 -14.49 -0.74
C LYS A 149 1.14 -14.94 -1.60
N ASP A 150 0.26 -15.78 -1.05
CA ASP A 150 -0.97 -16.14 -1.76
C ASP A 150 -1.97 -14.97 -1.80
N ASN A 151 -2.21 -14.31 -0.66
CA ASN A 151 -3.22 -13.26 -0.58
C ASN A 151 -2.79 -11.95 -1.26
N CYS A 152 -1.48 -11.67 -1.33
CA CYS A 152 -0.89 -10.48 -1.93
C CYS A 152 0.03 -10.87 -3.09
N PRO A 153 -0.55 -11.09 -4.30
CA PRO A 153 0.23 -11.47 -5.47
C PRO A 153 1.11 -10.31 -5.96
N ASN A 154 2.13 -10.64 -6.77
CA ASN A 154 3.07 -9.67 -7.29
C ASN A 154 2.35 -8.50 -7.99
N PRO A 155 2.51 -7.24 -7.52
CA PRO A 155 1.83 -6.09 -8.11
C PRO A 155 2.19 -5.83 -9.58
N ASN A 156 3.29 -6.41 -10.08
CA ASN A 156 3.66 -6.33 -11.49
C ASN A 156 2.64 -6.99 -12.43
N LEU A 157 1.70 -7.78 -11.90
CA LEU A 157 0.50 -8.20 -12.63
C LEU A 157 -0.26 -7.02 -13.24
N LEU A 158 -0.29 -5.87 -12.55
CA LEU A 158 -0.92 -4.63 -13.01
C LEU A 158 0.09 -3.60 -13.53
N LEU A 159 1.24 -3.44 -12.85
CA LEU A 159 2.16 -2.35 -13.15
C LEU A 159 2.95 -2.54 -14.46
N LYS A 160 3.14 -3.79 -14.92
CA LYS A 160 3.87 -4.12 -16.17
C LYS A 160 5.25 -3.45 -16.28
N ILE A 161 5.92 -3.27 -15.17
CA ILE A 161 7.29 -2.77 -15.09
C ILE A 161 8.21 -3.80 -15.75
N LYS A 162 9.04 -3.33 -16.68
CA LYS A 162 10.04 -4.14 -17.37
C LYS A 162 11.31 -4.21 -16.52
N ASN A 163 11.85 -5.42 -16.40
CA ASN A 163 13.19 -5.65 -15.87
C ASN A 163 14.25 -5.08 -16.83
#